data_AF-A0A2S9FCG5-F1
#
_entry.id   AF-A0A2S9FCG5-F1
#
_cell.length_a   1.000
_cell.length_b   1.000
_cell.length_c   1.000
_cell.angle_alpha   90.00
_cell.angle_beta   90.00
_cell.angle_gamma   90.00
#
_symmetry.space_group_name_H-M   'P 1'
#
loop_
_entity.id
_entity.type
_entity.pdbx_description
1 polymer ?
#
loop_
_entity_poly.entity_id
_entity_poly.type
_entity_poly.pdbx_seq_one_letter_code
_entity_poly.pdbx_strand_id
1 'polypeptide(L)' 'MAAQLDPTDALARILIAHGPLGEDDIAHRLGEMGVADPEDLLPRLLNEIDCAAVPLVDERWVWLPKVIAGKV' A
#
# COMPACT_ATOMS: atom_id res chain seq x y z
N MET A 1 4.86 4.05 23.61
CA MET A 1 5.46 4.68 22.41
C MET A 1 4.58 4.29 21.24
N ALA A 2 3.82 5.22 20.66
CA ALA A 2 3.20 4.95 19.37
C ALA A 2 4.36 4.77 18.38
N ALA A 3 4.58 3.55 17.90
CA ALA A 3 5.47 3.34 16.78
C ALA A 3 4.91 4.19 15.65
N GLN A 4 5.68 5.17 15.18
CA GLN A 4 5.38 5.88 13.95
C GLN A 4 5.26 4.78 12.88
N LEU A 5 4.04 4.58 12.39
CA LEU A 5 3.75 3.47 11.50
C LEU A 5 4.50 3.76 10.20
N ASP A 6 5.50 2.94 9.86
CA ASP A 6 6.22 3.08 8.60
C ASP A 6 5.20 3.01 7.45
N PRO A 7 5.18 4.01 6.54
CA PRO A 7 4.15 4.07 5.50
C PRO A 7 4.17 2.85 4.58
N THR A 8 5.35 2.29 4.32
CA THR A 8 5.53 1.04 3.56
C THR A 8 4.90 -0.15 4.26
N ASP A 9 5.05 -0.25 5.59
CA ASP A 9 4.41 -1.31 6.38
C ASP A 9 2.89 -1.15 6.42
N ALA A 10 2.40 0.09 6.48
CA ALA A 10 0.97 0.38 6.39
C ALA A 10 0.41 -0.08 5.04
N LEU A 11 1.06 0.30 3.94
CA LEU A 11 0.70 -0.10 2.58
C LEU A 11 0.72 -1.63 2.42
N ALA A 12 1.79 -2.28 2.88
CA ALA A 12 1.92 -3.73 2.82
C ALA A 12 0.77 -4.42 3.56
N ARG A 13 0.42 -3.96 4.77
CA ARG A 13 -0.69 -4.52 5.55
C ARG A 13 -2.03 -4.35 4.85
N ILE A 14 -2.28 -3.20 4.24
CA ILE A 14 -3.52 -2.92 3.48
C ILE A 14 -3.65 -3.88 2.30
N LEU A 15 -2.62 -3.93 1.43
CA LEU A 15 -2.65 -4.77 0.24
C LEU A 15 -2.61 -6.27 0.57
N ILE A 16 -1.97 -6.66 1.67
CA ILE A 16 -2.00 -8.04 2.17
C ILE A 16 -3.39 -8.41 2.71
N ALA A 17 -4.07 -7.52 3.42
CA ALA A 17 -5.37 -7.83 4.02
C ALA A 17 -6.51 -7.80 3.01
N HIS A 18 -6.54 -6.79 2.14
CA HIS A 18 -7.66 -6.51 1.25
C HIS A 18 -7.45 -7.00 -0.19
N GLY A 19 -6.21 -7.35 -0.56
CA GLY A 19 -5.88 -7.73 -1.93
C GLY A 19 -5.64 -6.50 -2.81
N PRO A 20 -5.80 -6.62 -4.14
CA PRO A 20 -5.54 -5.53 -5.06
C PRO A 20 -6.56 -4.40 -4.89
N LEU A 21 -6.07 -3.18 -4.65
CA LEU A 21 -6.87 -1.97 -4.42
C LEU A 21 -6.41 -0.82 -5.31
N GLY A 22 -7.32 0.09 -5.65
CA GLY A 22 -6.97 1.33 -6.34
C GLY A 22 -6.25 2.32 -5.40
N GLU A 23 -5.60 3.33 -5.96
CA GLU A 23 -4.88 4.35 -5.18
C GLU A 23 -5.81 5.09 -4.20
N ASP A 24 -7.01 5.47 -4.63
CA ASP A 24 -8.00 6.15 -3.78
C ASP A 24 -8.39 5.31 -2.56
N ASP A 25 -8.64 4.01 -2.76
CA ASP A 25 -8.99 3.07 -1.68
C ASP A 25 -7.82 2.88 -0.71
N ILE A 26 -6.59 2.85 -1.23
CA ILE A 26 -5.38 2.74 -0.40
C ILE A 26 -5.18 4.02 0.40
N ALA A 27 -5.30 5.19 -0.21
CA ALA A 27 -5.15 6.48 0.45
C ALA A 27 -6.19 6.66 1.57
N HIS A 28 -7.45 6.29 1.30
CA HIS A 28 -8.51 6.30 2.32
C HIS A 28 -8.15 5.43 3.52
N ARG A 29 -7.68 4.20 3.29
CA ARG A 29 -7.29 3.28 4.37
C ARG A 29 -6.03 3.72 5.11
N LEU A 30 -5.06 4.31 4.43
CA LEU A 30 -3.88 4.90 5.08
C LEU A 30 -4.30 6.04 6.02
N GLY A 31 -5.26 6.86 5.60
CA GLY A 31 -5.86 7.89 6.45
C GLY A 31 -6.56 7.32 7.68
N GLU A 32 -7.33 6.24 7.54
CA GLU A 32 -7.94 5.54 8.70
C GLU A 32 -6.89 4.97 9.67
N MET A 33 -5.70 4.62 9.17
CA MET A 33 -4.57 4.16 9.99
C MET A 33 -3.78 5.31 10.65
N GLY A 34 -4.14 6.57 10.39
CA GLY A 34 -3.50 7.75 10.97
C GLY A 34 -2.25 8.24 10.23
N VAL A 35 -2.06 7.82 8.97
CA VAL A 35 -1.01 8.36 8.10
C VAL A 35 -1.40 9.78 7.68
N ALA A 36 -0.48 10.73 7.85
CA ALA A 36 -0.69 12.11 7.43
C ALA A 36 -0.57 12.23 5.90
N ASP A 37 -1.48 13.01 5.30
CA ASP A 37 -1.51 13.33 3.87
C ASP A 37 -1.33 12.11 2.94
N PRO A 38 -2.21 11.09 3.06
CA PRO A 38 -2.06 9.84 2.33
C PRO A 38 -2.15 10.02 0.80
N GLU A 39 -2.89 11.01 0.31
CA GLU A 39 -3.00 11.31 -1.13
C GLU A 39 -1.69 11.86 -1.73
N ASP A 40 -0.90 12.60 -0.95
CA ASP A 40 0.42 13.11 -1.37
C ASP A 40 1.54 12.09 -1.15
N LEU A 41 1.41 11.28 -0.09
CA LEU A 41 2.41 10.31 0.30
C LEU A 41 2.35 9.04 -0.56
N LEU A 42 1.15 8.55 -0.89
CA LEU A 42 0.97 7.30 -1.62
C LEU A 42 1.67 7.29 -2.99
N PRO A 43 1.53 8.32 -3.86
CA PRO A 43 2.23 8.33 -5.15
C PRO A 43 3.75 8.33 -5.00
N ARG A 44 4.28 8.95 -3.93
CA ARG A 44 5.73 8.93 -3.64
C ARG A 44 6.17 7.54 -3.23
N LEU A 45 5.43 6.90 -2.33
CA LEU A 45 5.70 5.56 -1.83
C LEU A 45 5.65 4.52 -2.95
N LEU A 46 4.66 4.60 -3.84
CA LEU A 46 4.53 3.70 -4.99
C LEU A 46 5.61 3.90 -6.05
N ASN A 47 6.23 5.08 -6.08
CA ASN A 47 7.34 5.41 -6.99
C ASN A 47 8.73 5.23 -6.34
N GLU A 48 8.80 4.73 -5.09
CA GLU A 48 10.08 4.36 -4.48
C GLU A 48 10.66 3.10 -5.13
N ILE A 49 11.97 3.10 -5.34
CA ILE A 49 12.71 2.01 -6.00
C ILE A 49 12.53 0.67 -5.25
N ASP A 50 12.40 0.72 -3.92
CA ASP A 50 12.27 -0.46 -3.06
C ASP A 50 10.81 -0.82 -2.73
N CYS A 51 9.83 -0.19 -3.39
CA CYS A 51 8.43 -0.50 -3.17
C CYS A 51 8.05 -1.83 -3.85
N ALA A 52 7.59 -2.79 -3.04
CA ALA A 52 7.18 -4.10 -3.54
C ALA A 52 5.72 -4.13 -4.05
N ALA A 53 5.04 -2.98 -4.09
CA ALA A 53 3.74 -2.85 -4.70
C ALA A 53 3.88 -2.69 -6.22
N VAL A 54 3.05 -3.37 -7.00
CA VAL A 54 3.01 -3.21 -8.46
C VAL A 54 1.61 -2.91 -8.97
N PRO A 55 1.49 -2.09 -10.02
CA PRO A 55 0.21 -1.84 -10.66
C PRO A 55 -0.20 -3.02 -11.53
N LEU A 56 -1.48 -3.34 -11.52
CA LEU A 56 -2.14 -4.27 -12.43
C LEU A 56 -2.68 -3.54 -13.66
N VAL A 57 -3.13 -4.30 -14.65
CA VAL A 57 -3.72 -3.78 -15.90
C VAL A 57 -5.00 -2.97 -15.70
N ASP A 58 -5.64 -3.12 -14.54
CA ASP A 58 -6.86 -2.43 -14.13
C ASP A 58 -6.59 -1.32 -13.10
N GLU A 59 -5.35 -0.82 -13.05
CA GLU A 59 -4.94 0.32 -12.21
C GLU A 59 -5.00 0.04 -10.69
N ARG A 60 -5.21 -1.22 -10.29
CA ARG A 60 -5.12 -1.65 -8.90
C ARG A 60 -3.70 -2.06 -8.54
N TRP A 61 -3.28 -1.79 -7.32
CA TRP A 61 -1.98 -2.14 -6.80
C TRP A 61 -2.02 -3.43 -6.00
N VAL A 62 -1.01 -4.30 -6.17
CA VAL A 62 -0.87 -5.55 -5.43
C VAL A 62 0.49 -5.63 -4.75
N TRP A 63 0.54 -6.27 -3.58
CA TRP A 63 1.80 -6.55 -2.88
C TRP A 63 2.49 -7.79 -3.46
N LEU A 64 3.56 -7.61 -4.24
CA LEU A 64 4.29 -8.71 -4.91
C LEU A 64 4.71 -9.84 -3.96
N PRO A 65 5.25 -9.59 -2.76
CA PRO A 65 5.68 -10.67 -1.88
C PRO A 65 4.55 -11.64 -1.53
N LYS A 66 3.30 -11.18 -1.44
CA LYS A 66 2.13 -12.04 -1.20
C LYS A 66 1.76 -12.86 -2.45
N VAL A 67 1.87 -12.26 -3.63
CA VAL A 67 1.67 -12.93 -4.92
C VAL A 67 2.69 -14.06 -5.09
N ILE A 68 3.97 -13.76 -4.87
CA ILE A 68 5.07 -14.72 -4.98
C ILE A 68 4.92 -15.85 -3.95
N ALA A 69 4.40 -15.56 -2.76
CA ALA A 69 4.11 -16.56 -1.74
C ALA A 69 2.90 -17.47 -2.05
N GLY A 70 2.25 -17.32 -3.21
CA GLY A 70 1.11 -18.15 -3.63
C GLY A 70 -0.17 -17.93 -2.81
N LYS A 71 -0.32 -16.74 -2.20
CA LYS A 71 -1.47 -16.39 -1.32
C LYS A 71 -2.48 -15.44 -1.99
N VAL A 72 -2.58 -15.46 -3.31
CA VAL A 72 -3.55 -14.66 -4.09
C VAL A 72 -4.64 -15.55 -4.64
#